data_AF-A0A258V4U1-F1
#
_entry.id   AF-A0A258V4U1-F1
#
_cell.length_a   1.000
_cell.length_b   1.000
_cell.length_c   1.000
_cell.angle_alpha   90.00
_cell.angle_beta   90.00
_cell.angle_gamma   90.00
#
_symmetry.space_group_name_H-M   'P 1'
#
loop_
_entity.id
_entity.type
_entity.pdbx_description
1 polymer ?
#
loop_
_entity_poly.entity_id
_entity_poly.type
_entity_poly.pdbx_seq_one_letter_code
_entity_poly.pdbx_strand_id
1 'polypeptide(L)'
;MGVNVSEIDVDFNPNGRPRDVVLEEIRNNLKAHLPGVGVNVGQPISHLIDHMLSGVSAAIAIKVFGPDLTVLRQKAAELQAAIKETPGLVDLKIEQQGLIPQIKIKVLRPEAAAFGLSPGEVTELCTSDRRYAAV
;
A
#
# COMPACT_ATOMS: atom_id res chain seq x y z
N MET A 1 -6.86 -5.34 5.09
CA MET A 1 -5.83 -4.30 5.25
C MET A 1 -4.46 -4.92 5.04
N GLY A 2 -3.56 -4.31 4.27
CA GLY A 2 -2.19 -4.82 4.07
C GLY A 2 -1.31 -4.57 5.30
N VAL A 3 -0.16 -5.25 5.38
CA VAL A 3 0.84 -5.06 6.46
C VAL A 3 1.58 -3.71 6.40
N ASN A 4 1.28 -2.91 5.39
CA ASN A 4 1.86 -1.59 5.11
C ASN A 4 0.84 -0.45 5.32
N VAL A 5 -0.24 -0.69 6.06
CA VAL A 5 -1.30 0.29 6.34
C VAL A 5 -1.37 0.54 7.84
N SER A 6 -1.53 1.80 8.22
CA SER A 6 -1.79 2.22 9.60
C SER A 6 -3.02 3.11 9.64
N GLU A 7 -3.85 2.91 10.64
CA GLU A 7 -5.08 3.69 10.90
C GLU A 7 -4.93 4.36 12.27
N ILE A 8 -5.32 5.63 12.34
CA ILE A 8 -5.18 6.45 13.53
C ILE A 8 -6.48 7.21 13.74
N ASP A 9 -7.17 6.90 14.82
CA ASP A 9 -8.37 7.61 15.25
C ASP A 9 -8.00 8.82 16.12
N VAL A 10 -8.67 9.94 15.88
CA VAL A 10 -8.40 11.21 16.57
C VAL A 10 -9.72 11.91 16.90
N ASP A 11 -9.87 12.30 18.16
CA ASP A 11 -11.04 13.04 18.64
C ASP A 11 -10.81 14.56 18.64
N PHE A 12 -11.87 15.31 18.34
CA PHE A 12 -11.86 16.76 18.39
C PHE A 12 -12.25 17.27 19.77
N ASN A 13 -11.52 18.26 20.28
CA ASN A 13 -11.94 19.01 21.46
C ASN A 13 -13.17 19.87 21.11
N PRO A 14 -14.29 19.77 21.84
CA PRO A 14 -15.52 20.55 21.58
C PRO A 14 -15.33 22.07 21.62
N ASN A 15 -14.37 22.57 22.39
CA ASN A 15 -14.04 23.99 22.50
C ASN A 15 -12.80 24.36 21.65
N GLY A 16 -12.44 23.50 20.71
CA GLY A 16 -11.25 23.63 19.88
C GLY A 16 -11.43 24.58 18.69
N ARG A 17 -10.39 24.62 17.85
CA ARG A 17 -10.40 25.35 16.58
C ARG A 17 -11.40 24.74 15.59
N PRO A 18 -11.86 25.51 14.59
CA PRO A 18 -12.74 25.00 13.53
C PRO A 18 -12.18 23.74 12.86
N ARG A 19 -13.08 22.79 12.58
CA ARG A 19 -12.72 21.44 12.13
C ARG A 19 -12.03 21.44 10.77
N ASP A 20 -12.51 22.25 9.84
CA ASP A 20 -11.94 22.46 8.51
C ASP A 20 -10.48 22.94 8.59
N VAL A 21 -10.21 23.94 9.43
CA VAL A 21 -8.86 24.48 9.65
C VAL A 21 -7.92 23.40 10.19
N VAL A 22 -8.35 22.65 11.20
CA VAL A 22 -7.53 21.60 11.82
C VAL A 22 -7.27 20.44 10.86
N LEU A 23 -8.27 20.03 10.08
CA LEU A 23 -8.11 18.96 9.08
C LEU A 23 -7.14 19.37 7.96
N GLU A 24 -7.20 20.62 7.52
CA GLU A 24 -6.28 21.15 6.51
C GLU A 24 -4.85 21.23 7.04
N GLU A 25 -4.66 21.71 8.28
CA GLU A 25 -3.34 21.70 8.94
C GLU A 25 -2.78 20.28 9.09
N ILE A 26 -3.60 19.31 9.50
CA ILE A 26 -3.17 17.90 9.59
C ILE A 26 -2.72 17.39 8.23
N ARG A 27 -3.50 17.63 7.16
CA ARG A 27 -3.11 17.22 5.80
C ARG A 27 -1.78 17.85 5.38
N ASN A 28 -1.60 19.14 5.62
CA ASN A 28 -0.39 19.86 5.22
C ASN A 28 0.84 19.39 6.02
N ASN A 29 0.69 19.22 7.33
CA ASN A 29 1.77 18.73 8.19
C ASN A 29 2.17 17.29 7.83
N LEU A 30 1.21 16.39 7.60
CA LEU A 30 1.52 15.01 7.22
C LEU A 30 2.19 14.93 5.84
N LYS A 31 1.76 15.73 4.87
CA LYS A 31 2.42 15.82 3.55
C LYS A 31 3.85 16.35 3.65
N ALA A 32 4.11 17.31 4.53
CA ALA A 32 5.43 17.91 4.72
C ALA A 32 6.42 16.97 5.42
N HIS A 33 5.97 16.21 6.43
CA HIS A 33 6.85 15.41 7.28
C HIS A 33 6.97 13.93 6.86
N LEU A 34 6.03 13.40 6.06
CA LEU A 34 6.01 12.00 5.64
C LEU A 34 6.05 11.87 4.10
N PRO A 35 7.19 12.21 3.46
CA PRO A 35 7.31 12.08 2.02
C PRO A 35 7.18 10.62 1.60
N GLY A 36 6.34 10.36 0.59
CA GLY A 36 6.11 9.01 0.05
C GLY A 36 4.99 8.22 0.72
N VAL A 37 4.40 8.73 1.82
CA VAL A 37 3.21 8.14 2.44
C VAL A 37 1.96 8.79 1.85
N GLY A 38 1.07 7.98 1.28
CA GLY A 38 -0.23 8.50 0.82
C GLY A 38 -1.22 8.54 1.96
N VAL A 39 -1.46 9.73 2.49
CA VAL A 39 -2.31 10.00 3.64
C VAL A 39 -3.73 10.37 3.18
N ASN A 40 -4.75 9.77 3.82
CA ASN A 40 -6.14 10.15 3.64
C ASN A 40 -6.70 10.61 5.00
N VAL A 41 -7.30 11.80 5.05
CA VAL A 41 -7.86 12.40 6.26
C VAL A 41 -9.36 12.62 6.05
N GLY A 42 -10.17 11.94 6.88
CA GLY A 42 -11.62 11.88 6.73
C GLY A 42 -12.32 11.42 8.00
N GLN A 43 -13.63 11.22 7.93
CA GLN A 43 -14.43 10.80 9.09
C GLN A 43 -14.49 9.26 9.19
N PRO A 44 -14.52 8.67 10.40
CA PRO A 44 -14.53 7.21 10.59
C PRO A 44 -15.66 6.50 9.84
N ILE A 45 -16.87 7.07 9.85
CA ILE A 45 -18.03 6.47 9.15
C ILE A 45 -17.82 6.48 7.63
N SER A 46 -17.26 7.56 7.08
CA SER A 46 -16.94 7.65 5.66
C SER A 46 -15.89 6.61 5.27
N HIS A 47 -14.80 6.50 6.05
CA HIS A 47 -13.78 5.47 5.83
C HIS A 47 -14.38 4.05 5.89
N LEU A 48 -15.25 3.77 6.85
CA LEU A 48 -15.89 2.46 7.01
C LEU A 48 -16.79 2.09 5.81
N ILE A 49 -17.59 3.04 5.34
CA ILE A 49 -18.46 2.86 4.16
C ILE A 49 -17.62 2.67 2.89
N ASP A 50 -16.55 3.46 2.73
CA ASP A 50 -15.63 3.37 1.60
C ASP A 50 -14.92 2.00 1.56
N HIS A 51 -14.52 1.49 2.74
CA HIS A 51 -13.98 0.15 2.91
C HIS A 51 -15.00 -0.95 2.57
N MET A 52 -16.24 -0.83 3.02
CA MET A 52 -17.29 -1.83 2.78
C MET A 52 -17.73 -1.91 1.31
N LEU A 53 -17.74 -0.78 0.58
CA LEU A 53 -18.26 -0.72 -0.78
C LEU A 53 -17.22 -0.96 -1.88
N SER A 54 -15.93 -0.67 -1.63
CA SER A 54 -14.98 -0.56 -2.75
C SER A 54 -13.62 -1.23 -2.54
N GLY A 55 -13.24 -1.50 -1.28
CA GLY A 55 -11.88 -1.94 -0.95
C GLY A 55 -10.79 -0.87 -1.12
N VAL A 56 -11.15 0.38 -1.44
CA VAL A 56 -10.22 1.51 -1.67
C VAL A 56 -10.70 2.74 -0.88
N SER A 57 -9.82 3.38 -0.11
CA SER A 57 -10.15 4.56 0.70
C SER A 57 -10.21 5.83 -0.18
N ALA A 58 -11.25 6.02 -0.99
CA ALA A 58 -11.47 7.24 -1.78
C ALA A 58 -12.94 7.44 -2.18
N ALA A 59 -13.40 8.70 -2.16
CA ALA A 59 -14.75 9.07 -2.61
C ALA A 59 -15.00 8.80 -4.11
N ILE A 60 -13.94 8.82 -4.93
CA ILE A 60 -13.96 8.48 -6.36
C ILE A 60 -12.79 7.54 -6.63
N ALA A 61 -13.08 6.38 -7.22
CA ALA A 61 -12.08 5.39 -7.59
C ALA A 61 -12.07 5.13 -9.10
N ILE A 62 -10.90 5.17 -9.72
CA ILE A 62 -10.72 4.83 -11.14
C ILE A 62 -9.95 3.52 -11.24
N LYS A 63 -10.57 2.49 -11.84
CA LYS A 63 -9.98 1.15 -11.99
C LYS A 63 -9.51 0.93 -13.42
N VAL A 64 -8.22 0.60 -13.58
CA VAL A 64 -7.61 0.26 -14.88
C VAL A 64 -7.38 -1.25 -14.93
N PHE A 65 -7.89 -1.92 -15.96
CA PHE A 65 -7.81 -3.37 -16.12
C PHE A 65 -6.93 -3.76 -17.31
N GLY A 66 -6.19 -4.85 -17.15
CA GLY A 66 -5.32 -5.38 -18.19
C GLY A 66 -4.44 -6.53 -17.68
N PRO A 67 -3.74 -7.22 -18.59
CA PRO A 67 -2.92 -8.39 -18.24
C PRO A 67 -1.52 -8.05 -17.72
N ASP A 68 -0.98 -6.86 -18.04
CA ASP A 68 0.40 -6.49 -17.70
C ASP A 68 0.45 -5.37 -16.65
N LEU A 69 0.94 -5.71 -15.46
CA LEU A 69 1.08 -4.77 -14.34
C LEU A 69 2.02 -3.59 -14.64
N THR A 70 3.03 -3.78 -15.49
CA THR A 70 3.95 -2.71 -15.89
C THR A 70 3.23 -1.65 -16.69
N VAL A 71 2.44 -2.08 -17.68
CA VAL A 71 1.62 -1.19 -18.51
C VAL A 71 0.55 -0.50 -17.66
N LEU A 72 -0.10 -1.24 -16.76
CA LEU A 72 -1.12 -0.67 -15.87
C LEU A 72 -0.56 0.42 -14.95
N ARG A 73 0.66 0.24 -14.41
CA ARG A 73 1.34 1.26 -13.61
C ARG A 73 1.66 2.51 -14.41
N GLN A 74 2.15 2.35 -15.64
CA GLN A 74 2.42 3.47 -16.53
C GLN A 74 1.14 4.24 -16.84
N LYS A 75 0.05 3.55 -17.17
CA LYS A 75 -1.26 4.16 -17.44
C LYS A 75 -1.85 4.87 -16.22
N ALA A 76 -1.67 4.31 -15.02
CA ALA A 76 -2.09 4.98 -13.79
C ALA A 76 -1.32 6.30 -13.56
N ALA A 77 -0.01 6.33 -13.86
CA ALA A 77 0.80 7.55 -13.77
C ALA A 77 0.38 8.61 -14.81
N GLU A 78 0.13 8.19 -16.05
CA GLU A 78 -0.39 9.08 -17.11
C GLU A 78 -1.75 9.68 -16.71
N LEU A 79 -2.66 8.84 -16.19
CA LEU A 79 -3.98 9.29 -15.72
C LEU A 79 -3.87 10.27 -14.56
N GLN A 80 -3.02 9.97 -13.57
CA GLN A 80 -2.78 10.87 -12.45
C GLN A 80 -2.28 12.23 -12.93
N ALA A 81 -1.31 12.26 -13.86
CA ALA A 81 -0.80 13.49 -14.43
C ALA A 81 -1.89 14.29 -15.18
N ALA A 82 -2.76 13.61 -15.92
CA ALA A 82 -3.83 14.24 -16.70
C ALA A 82 -4.92 14.89 -15.84
N ILE A 83 -5.25 14.31 -14.67
CA ILE A 83 -6.36 14.80 -13.83
C ILE A 83 -5.89 15.67 -12.66
N LYS A 84 -4.57 15.75 -12.40
CA LYS A 84 -4.02 16.44 -11.22
C LYS A 84 -4.45 17.90 -11.09
N GLU A 85 -4.68 18.59 -12.21
CA GLU A 85 -5.05 20.01 -12.22
C GLU A 85 -6.57 20.26 -12.17
N THR A 86 -7.37 19.20 -12.01
CA THR A 86 -8.84 19.34 -11.96
C THR A 86 -9.26 20.12 -10.70
N PRO A 87 -10.02 21.23 -10.83
CA PRO A 87 -10.47 22.00 -9.68
C PRO A 87 -11.31 21.16 -8.71
N GLY A 88 -11.02 21.28 -7.42
CA GLY A 88 -11.73 20.54 -6.36
C GLY A 88 -11.23 19.11 -6.12
N LEU A 89 -10.22 18.64 -6.87
CA LEU A 89 -9.60 17.34 -6.62
C LEU A 89 -8.72 17.40 -5.37
N VAL A 90 -9.03 16.55 -4.39
CA VAL A 90 -8.26 16.40 -3.15
C VAL A 90 -7.78 14.97 -2.99
N ASP A 91 -6.62 14.82 -2.35
CA ASP A 91 -6.05 13.53 -1.92
C ASP A 91 -5.89 12.49 -3.07
N LEU A 92 -5.55 12.96 -4.27
CA LEU A 92 -5.24 12.13 -5.45
C LEU A 92 -4.04 11.20 -5.17
N LYS A 93 -4.29 9.89 -5.17
CA LYS A 93 -3.28 8.86 -4.93
C LYS A 93 -3.46 7.69 -5.91
N ILE A 94 -2.34 7.18 -6.42
CA ILE A 94 -2.31 5.88 -7.10
C ILE A 94 -2.10 4.81 -6.04
N GLU A 95 -2.96 3.78 -6.02
CA GLU A 95 -2.73 2.60 -5.20
C GLU A 95 -1.43 1.90 -5.63
N GLN A 96 -0.47 1.86 -4.73
CA GLN A 96 0.79 1.17 -4.98
C GLN A 96 0.57 -0.33 -4.89
N GLN A 97 0.72 -1.02 -6.01
CA GLN A 97 0.94 -2.46 -6.03
C GLN A 97 2.38 -2.71 -5.57
N GLY A 98 2.58 -2.79 -4.25
CA GLY A 98 3.89 -3.06 -3.67
C GLY A 98 4.44 -4.39 -4.18
N LEU A 99 5.65 -4.37 -4.75
CA LEU A 99 6.43 -5.58 -4.91
C LEU A 99 6.95 -5.93 -3.52
N ILE A 100 6.34 -6.92 -2.88
CA ILE A 100 6.89 -7.47 -1.64
C ILE A 100 8.21 -8.14 -2.05
N PRO A 101 9.37 -7.72 -1.50
CA PRO A 101 10.62 -8.39 -1.80
C PRO A 101 10.51 -9.85 -1.35
N GLN A 102 10.76 -10.77 -2.28
CA GLN A 102 10.70 -12.20 -2.03
C GLN A 102 12.08 -12.80 -2.24
N ILE A 103 12.55 -13.57 -1.26
CA ILE A 103 13.70 -14.44 -1.44
C ILE A 103 13.21 -15.70 -2.17
N LYS A 104 13.58 -15.82 -3.45
CA LYS A 104 13.24 -16.99 -4.27
C LYS A 104 14.36 -18.01 -4.22
N ILE A 105 14.14 -19.07 -3.46
CA ILE A 105 15.06 -20.21 -3.37
C ILE A 105 14.77 -21.14 -4.56
N LYS A 106 15.75 -21.31 -5.45
CA LYS A 106 15.66 -22.23 -6.59
C LYS A 106 16.57 -23.43 -6.33
N VAL A 107 15.99 -24.59 -6.12
CA VAL A 107 16.76 -25.83 -5.98
C VAL A 107 17.27 -26.26 -7.36
N LEU A 108 18.58 -26.34 -7.51
CA LEU A 108 19.22 -26.91 -8.68
C LEU A 108 19.26 -28.43 -8.50
N ARG A 109 18.39 -29.14 -9.23
CA ARG A 109 18.14 -30.59 -9.02
C ARG A 109 19.37 -31.47 -9.26
N PRO A 110 20.16 -31.29 -10.33
CA PRO A 110 21.37 -32.09 -10.55
C PRO A 110 22.38 -31.98 -9.41
N GLU A 111 22.55 -30.78 -8.89
CA GLU A 111 23.48 -30.45 -7.81
C GLU A 111 22.98 -31.01 -6.49
N ALA A 112 21.70 -30.85 -6.17
CA ALA A 112 21.09 -31.45 -4.97
C ALA A 112 21.23 -32.99 -4.98
N ALA A 113 21.05 -33.62 -6.13
CA ALA A 113 21.24 -35.06 -6.30
C ALA A 113 22.69 -35.50 -6.05
N ALA A 114 23.69 -34.69 -6.41
CA ALA A 114 25.09 -34.97 -6.10
C ALA A 114 25.38 -35.00 -4.60
N PHE A 115 24.56 -34.33 -3.78
CA PHE A 115 24.61 -34.37 -2.31
C PHE A 115 23.60 -35.35 -1.70
N GLY A 116 22.89 -36.14 -2.51
CA GLY A 116 21.87 -37.09 -2.03
C GLY A 116 20.61 -36.43 -1.50
N LEU A 117 20.38 -35.15 -1.77
CA LEU A 117 19.25 -34.38 -1.26
C LEU A 117 18.11 -34.33 -2.29
N SER A 118 16.90 -34.61 -1.83
CA SER A 118 15.69 -34.37 -2.59
C SER A 118 15.31 -32.87 -2.55
N PRO A 119 14.60 -32.36 -3.57
CA PRO A 119 14.10 -30.97 -3.53
C PRO A 119 13.19 -30.66 -2.35
N GLY A 120 12.49 -31.68 -1.81
CA GLY A 120 11.67 -31.56 -0.61
C GLY A 120 12.50 -31.26 0.62
N GLU A 121 13.58 -32.02 0.84
CA GLU A 121 14.50 -31.84 1.97
C GLU A 121 15.19 -30.47 1.93
N VAL A 122 15.61 -30.00 0.75
CA VAL A 122 16.19 -28.66 0.62
C VAL A 122 15.16 -27.57 0.98
N THR A 123 13.91 -27.74 0.55
CA THR A 123 12.84 -26.79 0.85
C THR A 123 12.52 -26.77 2.35
N GLU A 124 12.50 -27.94 2.99
CA GLU A 124 12.26 -28.10 4.43
C GLU A 124 13.39 -27.50 5.28
N LEU A 125 14.64 -27.65 4.85
CA LEU A 125 15.79 -27.01 5.50
C LEU A 125 15.66 -25.48 5.46
N CYS A 126 15.26 -24.92 4.31
CA CYS A 126 15.10 -23.47 4.15
C CYS A 126 13.90 -22.89 4.91
N THR A 127 12.85 -23.68 5.16
CA THR A 127 11.68 -23.22 5.92
C THR A 127 11.85 -23.39 7.43
N SER A 128 12.58 -24.43 7.86
CA SER A 128 12.82 -24.73 9.28
C SER A 128 13.85 -23.78 9.94
N ASP A 129 14.84 -23.29 9.19
CA ASP A 129 15.92 -22.42 9.71
C ASP A 129 15.61 -20.92 9.68
N ARG A 130 14.33 -20.54 9.55
CA ARG A 130 13.88 -19.13 9.47
C ARG A 130 14.10 -18.29 10.73
N ARG A 131 14.75 -18.83 11.79
CA ARG A 131 15.04 -18.08 13.02
C ARG A 131 16.22 -17.09 12.89
N TYR A 132 16.99 -17.13 11.81
CA TYR A 132 18.19 -16.28 11.65
C TYR A 132 18.12 -15.24 10.52
N ALA A 133 17.06 -15.20 9.72
CA ALA A 133 16.96 -14.29 8.57
C ALA A 133 16.21 -12.97 8.85
N ALA A 134 16.14 -12.55 10.12
CA ALA A 134 15.61 -11.27 10.55
C ALA A 134 16.72 -10.46 11.24
N VAL A 135 17.67 -9.96 10.44
CA VAL A 135 18.54 -8.82 10.76
C VAL A 135 18.58 -7.93 9.55
#